data_AF-A0A958AWP0-F1
#
_entry.id   AF-A0A958AWP0-F1
#
_cell.length_a   1.000
_cell.length_b   1.000
_cell.length_c   1.000
_cell.angle_alpha   90.00
_cell.angle_beta   90.00
_cell.angle_gamma   90.00
#
_symmetry.space_group_name_H-M   'P 1'
#
loop_
_entity.id
_entity.type
_entity.pdbx_description
1 polymer ?
#
loop_
_entity_poly.entity_id
_entity_poly.type
_entity_poly.pdbx_seq_one_letter_code
_entity_poly.pdbx_strand_id
1 'polypeptide(L)'
;MTASNAEPTLLLAQENTAAHLQYDLQHEVRDVFEVHSAATSGSKTPAFEFHGRLLVAPDVALTTLEERFRPFGYTPFLHRKNETDLLSAIPGIAEAGRQRVWINVVLAIATLFTTMLAGAQLAGANVLRHPVSILEGLPFALTLMVILGSHELGHYFMGRWHKVRVTLPYFIPVPAFLGTFGAFIQMRSPIRNRAQLFDVGFAGPIVGFVVALPLLIIGLLLPPVGSPYLRVGDSLLTGFLSELLRPEFVGRGYGLNPVALAAYFGILLTGVNLLPAGQLDGGHIAYAIFGRAARPLGFAVIVGLLVMGTLFWRGWYLWAGLIFLTGLRHPSPLDEITPVDTARRIIGIGAFVLLLLTFIPVPN
;
A
#
# COMPACT_ATOMS: atom_id res chain seq x y z
N MET A 1 20.26 41.58 38.62
CA MET A 1 18.78 41.50 38.55
C MET A 1 18.41 42.24 37.28
N THR A 2 18.05 41.61 36.17
CA THR A 2 16.70 41.06 35.92
C THR A 2 16.73 40.18 34.65
N ALA A 3 16.71 38.87 34.82
CA ALA A 3 16.39 37.92 33.75
C ALA A 3 15.72 36.71 34.42
N SER A 4 14.44 36.84 34.79
CA SER A 4 13.69 35.74 35.43
C SER A 4 12.16 35.86 35.39
N ASN A 5 11.56 36.77 34.62
CA ASN A 5 10.11 37.04 34.72
C ASN A 5 9.32 36.89 33.40
N ALA A 6 9.93 36.41 32.30
CA ALA A 6 9.24 36.28 31.01
C ALA A 6 8.72 34.85 30.73
N GLU A 7 9.32 33.81 31.33
CA GLU A 7 8.89 32.42 31.15
C GLU A 7 7.55 32.04 31.82
N PRO A 8 7.23 32.49 33.05
CA PRO A 8 5.99 32.07 33.72
C PRO A 8 4.73 32.55 32.97
N THR A 9 4.79 33.75 32.39
CA THR A 9 3.65 34.40 31.73
C THR A 9 3.30 33.74 30.40
N LEU A 10 4.30 33.26 29.66
CA LEU A 10 4.09 32.53 28.40
C LEU A 10 3.53 31.13 28.63
N LEU A 11 4.00 30.43 29.67
CA LEU A 11 3.48 29.11 30.06
C LEU A 11 2.02 29.20 30.53
N LEU A 12 1.69 30.18 31.38
CA LEU A 12 0.31 30.40 31.85
C LEU A 12 -0.65 30.79 30.71
N ALA A 13 -0.19 31.58 29.73
CA ALA A 13 -0.99 31.93 28.56
C ALA A 13 -1.24 30.71 27.64
N GLN A 14 -0.24 29.83 27.48
CA GLN A 14 -0.38 28.58 26.73
C GLN A 14 -1.28 27.56 27.44
N GLU A 15 -1.17 27.43 28.76
CA GLU A 15 -2.04 26.56 29.57
C GLU A 15 -3.50 27.02 29.53
N ASN A 16 -3.77 28.33 29.65
CA ASN A 16 -5.12 28.87 29.51
C ASN A 16 -5.71 28.64 28.12
N THR A 17 -4.90 28.81 27.06
CA THR A 17 -5.37 28.59 25.68
C THR A 17 -5.69 27.11 25.43
N ALA A 18 -4.88 26.19 25.94
CA ALA A 18 -5.12 24.74 25.81
C ALA A 18 -6.36 24.29 26.59
N ALA A 19 -6.58 24.82 27.80
CA ALA A 19 -7.76 24.51 28.61
C ALA A 19 -9.07 24.99 27.96
N HIS A 20 -9.06 26.20 27.37
CA HIS A 20 -10.20 26.71 26.61
C HIS A 20 -10.51 25.83 25.39
N LEU A 21 -9.48 25.46 24.63
CA LEU A 21 -9.65 24.62 23.44
C LEU A 21 -10.12 23.21 23.78
N GLN A 22 -9.63 22.64 24.89
CA GLN A 22 -10.11 21.36 25.42
C GLN A 22 -11.60 21.43 25.77
N TYR A 23 -12.03 22.52 26.41
CA TYR A 23 -13.42 22.74 26.76
C TYR A 23 -14.31 22.87 25.53
N ASP A 24 -13.87 23.62 24.51
CA ASP A 24 -14.61 23.79 23.26
C ASP A 24 -14.74 22.46 22.49
N LEU A 25 -13.65 21.71 22.35
CA LEU A 25 -13.67 20.37 21.74
C LEU A 25 -14.53 19.39 22.54
N GLN A 26 -14.51 19.46 23.86
CA GLN A 26 -15.39 18.68 24.74
C GLN A 26 -16.86 19.07 24.60
N HIS A 27 -17.15 20.32 24.22
CA HIS A 27 -18.50 20.77 23.93
C HIS A 27 -19.02 20.19 22.61
N GLU A 28 -18.16 20.17 21.60
CA GLU A 28 -18.49 19.67 20.26
C GLU A 28 -18.73 18.15 20.20
N VAL A 29 -18.23 17.39 21.17
CA VAL A 29 -18.47 15.95 21.26
C VAL A 29 -19.79 15.57 21.92
N ARG A 30 -20.50 16.56 22.47
CA ARG A 30 -21.82 16.32 23.09
C ARG A 30 -22.78 15.70 22.07
N ASP A 31 -23.61 14.80 22.56
CA ASP A 31 -24.63 14.03 21.82
C ASP A 31 -24.08 12.89 20.92
N VAL A 32 -22.77 12.84 20.66
CA VAL A 32 -22.13 11.74 19.90
C VAL A 32 -21.21 10.90 20.77
N PHE A 33 -20.60 11.48 21.80
CA PHE A 33 -19.67 10.80 22.69
C PHE A 33 -19.83 11.30 24.14
N GLU A 34 -20.08 10.38 25.06
CA GLU A 34 -20.12 10.64 26.49
C GLU A 34 -18.70 10.65 27.04
N VAL A 35 -18.26 11.78 27.59
CA VAL A 35 -16.89 11.97 28.11
C VAL A 35 -16.85 11.70 29.62
N HIS A 36 -16.10 10.69 30.03
CA HIS A 36 -15.83 10.35 31.44
C HIS A 36 -14.56 11.04 31.96
N SER A 37 -13.51 11.10 31.14
CA SER A 37 -12.27 11.80 31.49
C SER A 37 -11.62 12.39 30.25
N ALA A 38 -10.86 13.47 30.42
CA ALA A 38 -10.10 14.11 29.35
C ALA A 38 -8.64 14.26 29.77
N ALA A 39 -7.72 13.95 28.85
CA ALA A 39 -6.28 14.09 29.03
C ALA A 39 -5.71 14.95 27.90
N THR A 40 -4.61 15.64 28.19
CA THR A 40 -3.93 16.51 27.23
C THR A 40 -2.48 16.05 27.11
N SER A 41 -2.01 15.88 25.88
CA SER A 41 -0.68 15.37 25.57
C SER A 41 0.06 16.31 24.61
N GLY A 42 1.29 16.69 24.97
CA GLY A 42 2.13 17.61 24.18
C GLY A 42 2.05 19.07 24.62
N SER A 43 3.16 19.82 24.49
CA SER A 43 3.30 21.18 25.04
C SER A 43 3.10 22.33 24.04
N LYS A 44 3.45 22.14 22.76
CA LYS A 44 3.35 23.21 21.73
C LYS A 44 2.08 23.15 20.88
N THR A 45 1.57 21.96 20.64
CA THR A 45 0.31 21.70 19.93
C THR A 45 -0.37 20.54 20.66
N PRO A 46 -1.22 20.83 21.66
CA PRO A 46 -1.79 19.79 22.52
C PRO A 46 -2.70 18.87 21.71
N ALA A 47 -2.48 17.56 21.81
CA ALA A 47 -3.49 16.57 21.43
C ALA A 47 -4.41 16.33 22.64
N PHE A 48 -5.70 16.22 22.41
CA PHE A 48 -6.69 15.97 23.47
C PHE A 48 -7.23 14.57 23.34
N GLU A 49 -7.27 13.82 24.43
CA GLU A 49 -7.84 12.49 24.49
C GLU A 49 -9.06 12.50 25.41
N PHE A 50 -10.22 12.14 24.88
CA PHE A 50 -11.46 11.99 25.61
C PHE A 50 -11.78 10.50 25.77
N HIS A 51 -11.91 10.05 27.01
CA HIS A 51 -12.27 8.67 27.34
C HIS A 51 -13.74 8.62 27.72
N GLY A 52 -14.45 7.60 27.26
CA GLY A 52 -15.82 7.37 27.67
C GLY A 52 -16.53 6.39 26.75
N ARG A 53 -17.71 6.76 26.24
CA ARG A 53 -18.58 5.86 25.47
C ARG A 53 -19.24 6.57 24.29
N LEU A 54 -19.24 5.93 23.13
CA LEU A 54 -19.99 6.39 21.97
C LEU A 54 -21.51 6.27 22.21
N LEU A 55 -22.23 7.34 21.92
CA LEU A 55 -23.70 7.41 22.02
C LEU A 55 -24.40 7.05 20.71
N VAL A 56 -23.68 7.16 19.60
CA VAL A 56 -24.16 6.82 18.25
C VAL A 56 -23.23 5.82 17.58
N ALA A 57 -23.63 5.31 16.41
CA ALA A 57 -22.77 4.45 15.62
C ALA A 57 -21.42 5.16 15.27
N PRO A 58 -20.28 4.45 15.31
CA PRO A 58 -18.95 5.06 15.16
C PRO A 58 -18.76 5.88 13.87
N ASP A 59 -19.38 5.45 12.77
CA ASP A 59 -19.33 6.11 11.47
C ASP A 59 -20.08 7.44 11.44
N VAL A 60 -21.23 7.49 12.12
CA VAL A 60 -22.02 8.71 12.33
C VAL A 60 -21.25 9.65 13.24
N ALA A 61 -20.77 9.17 14.39
CA ALA A 61 -19.99 9.96 15.34
C ALA A 61 -18.79 10.61 14.65
N LEU A 62 -18.00 9.84 13.90
CA LEU A 62 -16.80 10.37 13.26
C LEU A 62 -17.12 11.44 12.21
N THR A 63 -18.13 11.22 11.36
CA THR A 63 -18.49 12.19 10.32
C THR A 63 -18.96 13.50 10.96
N THR A 64 -19.78 13.43 12.02
CA THR A 64 -20.23 14.59 12.78
C THR A 64 -19.06 15.31 13.46
N LEU A 65 -18.13 14.57 14.07
CA LEU A 65 -16.98 15.15 14.75
C LEU A 65 -15.96 15.77 13.79
N GLU A 66 -15.78 15.21 12.60
CA GLU A 66 -14.90 15.79 11.57
C GLU A 66 -15.39 17.19 11.16
N GLU A 67 -16.70 17.38 11.02
CA GLU A 67 -17.30 18.69 10.72
C GLU A 67 -17.17 19.66 11.89
N ARG A 68 -17.39 19.18 13.11
CA ARG A 68 -17.36 20.00 14.33
C ARG A 68 -15.96 20.38 14.79
N PHE A 69 -14.95 19.54 14.58
CA PHE A 69 -13.56 19.80 15.00
C PHE A 69 -12.78 20.64 13.98
N ARG A 70 -13.25 20.70 12.72
CA ARG A 70 -12.61 21.44 11.63
C ARG A 70 -12.39 22.93 11.93
N PRO A 71 -13.36 23.70 12.49
CA PRO A 71 -13.15 25.11 12.85
C PRO A 71 -12.02 25.32 13.86
N PHE A 72 -11.78 24.33 14.72
CA PHE A 72 -10.74 24.37 15.76
C PHE A 72 -9.38 23.92 15.24
N GLY A 73 -9.32 23.38 14.02
CA GLY A 73 -8.07 22.89 13.43
C GLY A 73 -7.68 21.48 13.86
N TYR A 74 -8.62 20.66 14.33
CA TYR A 74 -8.36 19.31 14.86
C TYR A 74 -9.00 18.23 13.98
N THR A 75 -8.38 17.05 13.97
CA THR A 75 -8.94 15.84 13.35
C THR A 75 -9.27 14.81 14.43
N PRO A 76 -10.52 14.30 14.51
CA PRO A 76 -10.91 13.28 15.47
C PRO A 76 -10.44 11.88 15.03
N PHE A 77 -9.98 11.08 15.99
CA PHE A 77 -9.66 9.65 15.83
C PHE A 77 -10.38 8.86 16.91
N LEU A 78 -11.09 7.80 16.52
CA LEU A 78 -11.76 6.89 17.46
C LEU A 78 -10.95 5.60 17.63
N HIS A 79 -10.72 5.22 18.88
CA HIS A 79 -10.05 3.98 19.28
C HIS A 79 -10.81 3.35 20.46
N ARG A 80 -10.72 2.03 20.64
CA ARG A 80 -11.26 1.35 21.83
C ARG A 80 -10.16 0.58 22.55
N LYS A 81 -10.01 0.84 23.86
CA LYS A 81 -9.01 0.20 24.74
C LYS A 81 -9.71 -0.23 26.03
N ASN A 82 -9.63 -1.52 26.36
CA ASN A 82 -10.18 -2.12 27.59
C ASN A 82 -11.64 -1.71 27.87
N GLU A 83 -12.54 -1.89 26.88
CA GLU A 83 -13.98 -1.57 26.95
C GLU A 83 -14.36 -0.08 27.04
N THR A 84 -13.40 0.83 27.17
CA THR A 84 -13.60 2.27 27.02
C THR A 84 -13.35 2.74 25.59
N ASP A 85 -14.26 3.57 25.07
CA ASP A 85 -14.05 4.33 23.85
C ASP A 85 -13.11 5.50 24.15
N LEU A 86 -12.21 5.76 23.21
CA LEU A 86 -11.21 6.80 23.27
C LEU A 86 -11.31 7.63 22.00
N LEU A 87 -11.52 8.93 22.16
CA LEU A 87 -11.57 9.90 21.10
C LEU A 87 -10.35 10.81 21.21
N SER A 88 -9.45 10.77 20.24
CA SER A 88 -8.28 11.65 20.18
C SER A 88 -8.54 12.78 19.19
N ALA A 89 -8.46 14.03 19.65
CA ALA A 89 -8.39 15.21 18.82
C ALA A 89 -6.91 15.55 18.58
N ILE A 90 -6.43 15.31 17.36
CA ILE A 90 -5.04 15.59 16.99
C ILE A 90 -4.99 16.92 16.23
N PRO A 91 -4.05 17.84 16.59
CA PRO A 91 -3.91 19.12 15.92
C PRO A 91 -3.49 18.95 14.46
N GLY A 92 -4.08 19.76 13.59
CA GLY A 92 -3.98 19.66 12.15
C GLY A 92 -5.29 19.14 11.56
N ILE A 93 -5.89 19.95 10.69
CA ILE A 93 -6.92 19.48 9.79
C ILE A 93 -6.19 18.60 8.77
N ALA A 94 -6.61 17.34 8.60
CA ALA A 94 -6.21 16.55 7.43
C ALA A 94 -6.83 17.18 6.16
N GLU A 95 -6.43 18.40 5.81
CA GLU A 95 -6.73 18.98 4.51
C GLU A 95 -5.86 18.25 3.50
N ALA A 96 -6.51 17.50 2.61
CA ALA A 96 -5.84 16.88 1.47
C ALA A 96 -5.29 18.00 0.57
N GLY A 97 -4.07 18.48 0.84
CA GLY A 97 -3.45 19.58 0.10
C GLY A 97 -3.50 19.33 -1.41
N ARG A 98 -3.76 20.37 -2.22
CA ARG A 98 -4.05 20.23 -3.66
C ARG A 98 -2.99 19.37 -4.36
N GLN A 99 -3.40 18.26 -4.98
CA GLN A 99 -2.45 17.37 -5.66
C GLN A 99 -1.82 18.10 -6.85
N ARG A 100 -0.49 18.16 -6.87
CA ARG A 100 0.26 18.70 -8.00
C ARG A 100 0.38 17.62 -9.08
N VAL A 101 -0.64 17.51 -9.93
CA VAL A 101 -0.75 16.46 -10.96
C VAL A 101 0.50 16.37 -11.85
N TRP A 102 1.15 17.51 -12.11
CA TRP A 102 2.40 17.55 -12.88
C TRP A 102 3.53 16.70 -12.26
N ILE A 103 3.60 16.56 -10.93
CA ILE A 103 4.59 15.73 -10.26
C ILE A 103 4.40 14.27 -10.66
N ASN A 104 3.15 13.79 -10.66
CA ASN A 104 2.84 12.42 -11.04
C ASN A 104 3.20 12.15 -12.51
N VAL A 105 2.93 13.13 -13.39
CA VAL A 105 3.26 13.03 -14.81
C VAL A 105 4.78 12.99 -15.01
N VAL A 106 5.53 13.89 -14.36
CA VAL A 106 7.00 13.90 -14.42
C VAL A 106 7.58 12.58 -13.91
N LEU A 107 7.07 12.06 -12.79
CA LEU A 107 7.51 10.79 -12.23
C LEU A 107 7.15 9.60 -13.14
N ALA A 108 5.97 9.60 -13.77
CA ALA A 108 5.59 8.58 -14.74
C ALA A 108 6.50 8.59 -15.97
N ILE A 109 6.84 9.78 -16.49
CA ILE A 109 7.79 9.93 -17.62
C ILE A 109 9.19 9.49 -17.20
N ALA A 110 9.68 9.89 -16.03
CA ALA A 110 10.98 9.48 -15.51
C ALA A 110 11.04 7.96 -15.30
N THR A 111 9.94 7.36 -14.83
CA THR A 111 9.84 5.91 -14.63
C THR A 111 9.79 5.17 -15.97
N LEU A 112 9.04 5.69 -16.95
CA LEU A 112 9.05 5.16 -18.30
C LEU A 112 10.48 5.15 -18.88
N PHE A 113 11.22 6.25 -18.73
CA PHE A 113 12.59 6.35 -19.23
C PHE A 113 13.55 5.37 -18.55
N THR A 114 13.52 5.29 -17.21
CA THR A 114 14.37 4.37 -16.44
C THR A 114 14.03 2.90 -16.69
N THR A 115 12.74 2.57 -16.84
CA THR A 115 12.26 1.22 -17.21
C THR A 115 12.63 0.88 -18.65
N MET A 116 12.59 1.84 -19.57
CA MET A 116 13.02 1.66 -20.95
C MET A 116 14.53 1.42 -21.03
N LEU A 117 15.33 2.13 -20.25
CA LEU A 117 16.76 1.88 -20.11
C LEU A 117 17.03 0.47 -19.55
N ALA A 118 16.31 0.04 -18.51
CA ALA A 118 16.44 -1.31 -17.95
C ALA A 118 16.07 -2.39 -18.98
N GLY A 119 14.94 -2.22 -19.68
CA GLY A 119 14.49 -3.13 -20.74
C GLY A 119 15.50 -3.27 -21.88
N ALA A 120 16.11 -2.15 -22.31
CA ALA A 120 17.14 -2.16 -23.35
C ALA A 120 18.39 -2.92 -22.88
N GLN A 121 18.83 -2.70 -21.63
CA GLN A 121 19.96 -3.44 -21.06
C GLN A 121 19.68 -4.95 -20.94
N LEU A 122 18.46 -5.32 -20.53
CA LEU A 122 18.03 -6.73 -20.47
C LEU A 122 17.97 -7.38 -21.86
N ALA A 123 17.66 -6.61 -22.90
CA ALA A 123 17.74 -7.05 -24.30
C ALA A 123 19.20 -7.15 -24.82
N GLY A 124 20.19 -6.73 -24.03
CA GLY A 124 21.61 -6.74 -24.40
C GLY A 124 22.08 -5.49 -25.14
N ALA A 125 21.24 -4.45 -25.24
CA ALA A 125 21.58 -3.20 -25.90
C ALA A 125 22.61 -2.38 -25.11
N ASN A 126 23.54 -1.73 -25.83
CA ASN A 126 24.51 -0.81 -25.25
C ASN A 126 24.11 0.65 -25.51
N VAL A 127 23.26 1.19 -24.64
CA VAL A 127 22.71 2.54 -24.76
C VAL A 127 23.80 3.62 -24.70
N LEU A 128 24.92 3.38 -24.02
CA LEU A 128 26.04 4.33 -23.96
C LEU A 128 26.73 4.51 -25.31
N ARG A 129 26.84 3.44 -26.11
CA ARG A 129 27.45 3.49 -27.45
C ARG A 129 26.45 3.85 -28.54
N HIS A 130 25.21 3.40 -28.39
CA HIS A 130 24.14 3.63 -29.37
C HIS A 130 22.89 4.14 -28.64
N PRO A 131 22.74 5.45 -28.40
CA PRO A 131 21.64 5.99 -27.60
C PRO A 131 20.23 5.64 -28.11
N VAL A 132 20.06 5.46 -29.42
CA VAL A 132 18.79 5.07 -30.05
C VAL A 132 18.34 3.66 -29.62
N SER A 133 19.28 2.78 -29.22
CA SER A 133 18.97 1.42 -28.76
C SER A 133 18.14 1.39 -27.47
N ILE A 134 17.98 2.52 -26.78
CA ILE A 134 17.03 2.63 -25.66
C ILE A 134 15.61 2.24 -26.08
N LEU A 135 15.24 2.47 -27.35
CA LEU A 135 13.92 2.11 -27.89
C LEU A 135 13.66 0.59 -27.89
N GLU A 136 14.69 -0.24 -27.83
CA GLU A 136 14.55 -1.70 -27.71
C GLU A 136 13.92 -2.11 -26.38
N GLY A 137 14.04 -1.27 -25.34
CA GLY A 137 13.38 -1.46 -24.05
C GLY A 137 11.93 -1.00 -23.98
N LEU A 138 11.41 -0.37 -25.04
CA LEU A 138 10.05 0.18 -25.05
C LEU A 138 8.96 -0.89 -24.80
N PRO A 139 9.00 -2.10 -25.41
CA PRO A 139 7.99 -3.12 -25.14
C PRO A 139 7.98 -3.59 -23.68
N PHE A 140 9.17 -3.73 -23.06
CA PHE A 140 9.29 -4.05 -21.63
C PHE A 140 8.67 -2.94 -20.79
N ALA A 141 9.07 -1.69 -21.04
CA ALA A 141 8.65 -0.55 -20.24
C ALA A 141 7.15 -0.28 -20.31
N LEU A 142 6.56 -0.31 -21.51
CA LEU A 142 5.12 -0.14 -21.67
C LEU A 142 4.34 -1.25 -20.99
N THR A 143 4.77 -2.50 -21.14
CA THR A 143 4.12 -3.65 -20.51
C THR A 143 4.15 -3.52 -18.98
N LEU A 144 5.31 -3.25 -18.39
CA LEU A 144 5.45 -3.12 -16.94
C LEU A 144 4.69 -1.90 -16.39
N MET A 145 4.78 -0.75 -17.05
CA MET A 145 4.08 0.48 -16.66
C MET A 145 2.56 0.31 -16.71
N VAL A 146 2.03 -0.40 -17.71
CA VAL A 146 0.60 -0.71 -17.81
C VAL A 146 0.17 -1.59 -16.64
N ILE A 147 0.92 -2.64 -16.31
CA ILE A 147 0.58 -3.53 -15.19
C ILE A 147 0.60 -2.77 -13.85
N LEU A 148 1.68 -2.05 -13.56
CA LEU A 148 1.83 -1.26 -12.33
C LEU A 148 0.77 -0.15 -12.25
N GLY A 149 0.57 0.57 -13.34
CA GLY A 149 -0.42 1.63 -13.43
C GLY A 149 -1.84 1.11 -13.22
N SER A 150 -2.20 0.00 -13.86
CA SER A 150 -3.50 -0.63 -13.69
C SER A 150 -3.72 -1.13 -12.26
N HIS A 151 -2.71 -1.71 -11.62
CA HIS A 151 -2.75 -2.10 -10.21
C HIS A 151 -3.09 -0.90 -9.31
N GLU A 152 -2.32 0.18 -9.39
CA GLU A 152 -2.57 1.40 -8.61
C GLU A 152 -3.90 2.07 -8.96
N LEU A 153 -4.32 2.01 -10.23
CA LEU A 153 -5.63 2.50 -10.64
C LEU A 153 -6.76 1.66 -10.03
N GLY A 154 -6.56 0.36 -9.82
CA GLY A 154 -7.49 -0.50 -9.08
C GLY A 154 -7.74 0.03 -7.67
N HIS A 155 -6.68 0.34 -6.93
CA HIS A 155 -6.79 0.99 -5.62
C HIS A 155 -7.43 2.37 -5.72
N TYR A 156 -7.04 3.19 -6.70
CA TYR A 156 -7.59 4.53 -6.90
C TYR A 156 -9.09 4.50 -7.11
N PHE A 157 -9.59 3.70 -8.05
CA PHE A 157 -11.01 3.62 -8.36
C PHE A 157 -11.81 3.05 -7.19
N MET A 158 -11.30 2.02 -6.52
CA MET A 158 -11.98 1.45 -5.35
C MET A 158 -12.00 2.42 -4.16
N GLY A 159 -10.89 3.12 -3.91
CA GLY A 159 -10.85 4.17 -2.90
C GLY A 159 -11.86 5.28 -3.19
N ARG A 160 -11.95 5.73 -4.44
CA ARG A 160 -12.94 6.74 -4.87
C ARG A 160 -14.37 6.25 -4.74
N TRP A 161 -14.64 4.98 -5.05
CA TRP A 161 -15.94 4.34 -4.86
C TRP A 161 -16.39 4.39 -3.40
N HIS A 162 -15.47 4.10 -2.48
CA HIS A 162 -15.71 4.19 -1.03
C HIS A 162 -15.60 5.62 -0.46
N LYS A 163 -15.51 6.65 -1.32
CA LYS A 163 -15.37 8.06 -0.95
C LYS A 163 -14.14 8.34 -0.09
N VAL A 164 -13.12 7.48 -0.17
CA VAL A 164 -11.82 7.70 0.44
C VAL A 164 -11.03 8.64 -0.47
N ARG A 165 -10.41 9.68 0.12
CA ARG A 165 -9.55 10.62 -0.62
C ARG A 165 -8.23 9.92 -0.91
N VAL A 166 -7.93 9.75 -2.19
CA VAL A 166 -6.72 9.08 -2.70
C VAL A 166 -6.02 9.97 -3.71
N THR A 167 -4.70 9.83 -3.83
CA THR A 167 -3.93 10.49 -4.89
C THR A 167 -3.97 9.67 -6.17
N LEU A 168 -3.70 10.32 -7.30
CA LEU A 168 -3.19 9.60 -8.47
C LEU A 168 -1.87 8.88 -8.14
N PRO A 169 -1.49 7.84 -8.93
CA PRO A 169 -0.30 7.04 -8.67
C PRO A 169 1.00 7.85 -8.76
N TYR A 170 1.91 7.61 -7.81
CA TYR A 170 3.30 8.06 -7.84
C TYR A 170 4.17 6.90 -8.30
N PHE A 171 4.68 6.97 -9.53
CA PHE A 171 5.68 6.02 -10.01
C PHE A 171 7.06 6.34 -9.44
N ILE A 172 7.83 5.33 -9.06
CA ILE A 172 9.15 5.50 -8.44
C ILE A 172 10.24 5.09 -9.44
N PRO A 173 10.88 6.05 -10.13
CA PRO A 173 11.95 5.74 -11.08
C PRO A 173 13.22 5.29 -10.35
N VAL A 174 13.87 4.25 -10.86
CA VAL A 174 15.14 3.75 -10.32
C VAL A 174 16.06 3.41 -11.49
N PRO A 175 17.29 3.93 -11.58
CA PRO A 175 18.19 3.65 -12.71
C PRO A 175 18.84 2.24 -12.64
N ALA A 176 18.27 1.32 -11.86
CA ALA A 176 18.77 -0.02 -11.59
C ALA A 176 17.59 -1.01 -11.49
N PHE A 177 17.89 -2.31 -11.34
CA PHE A 177 16.88 -3.39 -11.32
C PHE A 177 15.97 -3.35 -12.55
N LEU A 178 14.65 -3.27 -12.37
CA LEU A 178 13.64 -3.22 -13.43
C LEU A 178 13.43 -1.81 -13.99
N GLY A 179 14.19 -0.81 -13.52
CA GLY A 179 13.97 0.58 -13.85
C GLY A 179 12.96 1.29 -12.93
N THR A 180 12.36 0.57 -11.98
CA THR A 180 11.33 1.11 -11.08
C THR A 180 11.24 0.31 -9.77
N PHE A 181 10.85 0.97 -8.68
CA PHE A 181 10.41 0.28 -7.45
C PHE A 181 8.89 0.03 -7.42
N GLY A 182 8.20 0.33 -8.51
CA GLY A 182 6.76 0.23 -8.63
C GLY A 182 6.10 1.61 -8.68
N ALA A 183 4.83 1.61 -8.35
CA ALA A 183 4.06 2.81 -8.12
C ALA A 183 3.31 2.65 -6.80
N PHE A 184 2.84 3.75 -6.23
CA PHE A 184 1.96 3.70 -5.06
C PHE A 184 0.96 4.86 -5.10
N ILE A 185 -0.23 4.63 -4.58
CA ILE A 185 -1.16 5.71 -4.20
C ILE A 185 -0.98 6.09 -2.73
N GLN A 186 -1.26 7.35 -2.42
CA GLN A 186 -1.32 7.84 -1.06
C GLN A 186 -2.78 8.00 -0.63
N MET A 187 -3.14 7.31 0.46
CA MET A 187 -4.42 7.52 1.15
C MET A 187 -4.35 8.82 1.95
N ARG A 188 -5.29 9.74 1.72
CA ARG A 188 -5.36 11.08 2.36
C ARG A 188 -6.54 11.25 3.32
N SER A 189 -7.31 10.19 3.51
CA SER A 189 -8.30 10.09 4.58
C SER A 189 -8.26 8.68 5.14
N PRO A 190 -8.55 8.51 6.44
CA PRO A 190 -8.61 7.19 7.06
C PRO A 190 -9.69 6.31 6.42
N ILE A 191 -9.46 5.01 6.42
CA ILE A 191 -10.42 4.02 5.96
C ILE A 191 -11.44 3.78 7.08
N ARG A 192 -12.73 3.78 6.75
CA ARG A 192 -13.79 3.80 7.77
C ARG A 192 -13.99 2.45 8.45
N ASN A 193 -13.93 1.36 7.72
CA ASN A 193 -14.21 0.03 8.27
C ASN A 193 -13.41 -1.07 7.55
N ARG A 194 -13.45 -2.28 8.11
CA ARG A 194 -12.74 -3.44 7.55
C ARG A 194 -13.22 -3.86 6.17
N ALA A 195 -14.49 -3.62 5.81
CA ALA A 195 -15.00 -3.94 4.47
C ALA A 195 -14.37 -3.04 3.40
N GLN A 196 -14.29 -1.73 3.65
CA GLN A 196 -13.58 -0.80 2.77
C GLN A 196 -12.09 -1.12 2.67
N LEU A 197 -11.47 -1.52 3.80
CA LEU A 197 -10.08 -1.94 3.83
C LEU A 197 -9.84 -3.15 2.91
N PHE A 198 -10.72 -4.15 3.02
CA PHE A 198 -10.70 -5.34 2.18
C PHE A 198 -10.86 -4.97 0.70
N ASP A 199 -11.89 -4.20 0.37
CA ASP A 199 -12.23 -3.89 -1.03
C ASP A 199 -11.08 -3.14 -1.71
N VAL A 200 -10.52 -2.11 -1.04
CA VAL A 200 -9.37 -1.35 -1.56
C VAL A 200 -8.14 -2.23 -1.66
N GLY A 201 -7.81 -3.02 -0.62
CA GLY A 201 -6.65 -3.91 -0.63
C GLY A 201 -6.75 -5.00 -1.69
N PHE A 202 -7.93 -5.52 -1.99
CA PHE A 202 -8.15 -6.55 -2.99
C PHE A 202 -8.12 -6.01 -4.44
N ALA A 203 -8.60 -4.77 -4.65
CA ALA A 203 -8.79 -4.22 -5.99
C ALA A 203 -7.48 -4.10 -6.79
N GLY A 204 -6.39 -3.63 -6.16
CA GLY A 204 -5.11 -3.45 -6.86
C GLY A 204 -4.52 -4.75 -7.40
N PRO A 205 -4.24 -5.75 -6.56
CA PRO A 205 -3.71 -7.04 -6.99
C PRO A 205 -4.52 -7.71 -8.09
N ILE A 206 -5.85 -7.65 -8.01
CA ILE A 206 -6.72 -8.30 -9.00
C ILE A 206 -6.69 -7.57 -10.33
N VAL A 207 -6.79 -6.24 -10.33
CA VAL A 207 -6.71 -5.47 -11.58
C VAL A 207 -5.33 -5.64 -12.21
N GLY A 208 -4.26 -5.58 -11.42
CA GLY A 208 -2.90 -5.86 -11.87
C GLY A 208 -2.76 -7.26 -12.47
N PHE A 209 -3.30 -8.29 -11.82
CA PHE A 209 -3.30 -9.67 -12.28
C PHE A 209 -4.07 -9.87 -13.59
N VAL A 210 -5.29 -9.32 -13.68
CA VAL A 210 -6.15 -9.40 -14.87
C VAL A 210 -5.49 -8.76 -16.09
N VAL A 211 -4.64 -7.75 -15.89
CA VAL A 211 -3.85 -7.13 -16.95
C VAL A 211 -2.57 -7.92 -17.24
N ALA A 212 -1.86 -8.37 -16.21
CA ALA A 212 -0.61 -9.11 -16.35
C ALA A 212 -0.79 -10.47 -17.02
N LEU A 213 -1.88 -11.20 -16.73
CA LEU A 213 -2.10 -12.55 -17.23
C LEU A 213 -2.24 -12.61 -18.77
N PRO A 214 -3.10 -11.82 -19.43
CA PRO A 214 -3.14 -11.75 -20.89
C PRO A 214 -1.81 -11.31 -21.51
N LEU A 215 -1.12 -10.34 -20.91
CA LEU A 215 0.18 -9.88 -21.39
C LEU A 215 1.25 -10.97 -21.28
N LEU A 216 1.21 -11.79 -20.23
CA LEU A 216 2.07 -12.96 -20.08
C LEU A 216 1.75 -14.00 -21.16
N ILE A 217 0.46 -14.30 -21.40
CA ILE A 217 0.06 -15.24 -22.45
C ILE A 217 0.54 -14.74 -23.82
N ILE A 218 0.30 -13.47 -24.15
CA ILE A 218 0.80 -12.86 -25.40
C ILE A 218 2.32 -12.95 -25.47
N GLY A 219 3.02 -12.61 -24.39
CA GLY A 219 4.46 -12.73 -24.28
C GLY A 219 4.95 -14.15 -24.54
N LEU A 220 4.35 -15.17 -23.92
CA LEU A 220 4.70 -16.56 -24.14
C LEU A 220 4.43 -17.00 -25.58
N LEU A 221 3.40 -16.44 -26.23
CA LEU A 221 3.06 -16.72 -27.62
C LEU A 221 3.99 -16.04 -28.64
N LEU A 222 4.74 -15.02 -28.25
CA LEU A 222 5.73 -14.37 -29.11
C LEU A 222 7.06 -15.13 -29.17
N PRO A 223 7.86 -14.98 -30.25
CA PRO A 223 9.17 -15.60 -30.35
C PRO A 223 10.09 -15.24 -29.18
N PRO A 224 10.99 -16.13 -28.76
CA PRO A 224 11.99 -15.80 -27.75
C PRO A 224 12.97 -14.80 -28.33
N VAL A 225 13.33 -13.79 -27.55
CA VAL A 225 14.46 -12.92 -27.87
C VAL A 225 15.30 -12.79 -26.61
N GLY A 226 16.56 -13.21 -26.68
CA GLY A 226 17.50 -13.13 -25.57
C GLY A 226 18.09 -14.47 -25.14
N SER A 227 18.87 -14.40 -24.07
CA SER A 227 19.67 -15.50 -23.54
C SER A 227 18.82 -16.48 -22.71
N PRO A 228 19.05 -17.81 -22.77
CA PRO A 228 18.21 -18.84 -22.13
C PRO A 228 18.31 -18.90 -20.59
N TYR A 229 18.91 -17.89 -19.95
CA TYR A 229 19.19 -17.89 -18.51
C TYR A 229 17.98 -17.51 -17.65
N LEU A 230 17.05 -16.71 -18.17
CA LEU A 230 15.78 -16.41 -17.51
C LEU A 230 14.76 -17.51 -17.83
N ARG A 231 14.38 -18.30 -16.83
CA ARG A 231 13.43 -19.41 -16.98
C ARG A 231 12.05 -18.98 -16.47
N VAL A 232 11.01 -19.24 -17.24
CA VAL A 232 9.63 -19.21 -16.75
C VAL A 232 9.30 -20.57 -16.16
N GLY A 233 8.59 -20.60 -15.04
CA GLY A 233 8.16 -21.83 -14.38
C GLY A 233 8.36 -21.87 -12.88
N ASP A 234 8.85 -20.78 -12.29
CA ASP A 234 9.16 -20.74 -10.86
C ASP A 234 7.90 -20.54 -9.99
N SER A 235 6.72 -20.31 -10.57
CA SER A 235 5.43 -20.38 -9.87
C SER A 235 4.50 -21.41 -10.49
N LEU A 236 3.49 -21.84 -9.74
CA LEU A 236 2.48 -22.78 -10.23
C LEU A 236 1.78 -22.26 -11.48
N LEU A 237 1.41 -20.97 -11.52
CA LEU A 237 0.75 -20.37 -12.66
C LEU A 237 1.68 -20.29 -13.87
N THR A 238 2.89 -19.75 -13.69
CA THR A 238 3.82 -19.55 -14.81
C THR A 238 4.30 -20.89 -15.36
N GLY A 239 4.53 -21.88 -14.50
CA GLY A 239 4.85 -23.26 -14.89
C GLY A 239 3.73 -23.91 -15.69
N PHE A 240 2.49 -23.83 -15.20
CA PHE A 240 1.33 -24.33 -15.93
C PHE A 240 1.16 -23.69 -17.31
N LEU A 241 1.27 -22.36 -17.41
CA LEU A 241 1.14 -21.65 -18.68
C LEU A 241 2.28 -21.98 -19.65
N SER A 242 3.51 -22.12 -19.15
CA SER A 242 4.64 -22.55 -19.98
C SER A 242 4.48 -23.97 -20.48
N GLU A 243 4.02 -24.90 -19.64
CA GLU A 243 3.76 -26.29 -20.06
C GLU A 243 2.63 -26.36 -21.09
N LEU A 244 1.57 -25.58 -20.90
CA LEU A 244 0.42 -25.57 -21.80
C LEU A 244 0.71 -24.91 -23.16
N LEU A 245 1.42 -23.78 -23.17
CA LEU A 245 1.60 -22.94 -24.37
C LEU A 245 2.94 -23.14 -25.07
N ARG A 246 3.93 -23.67 -24.36
CA ARG A 246 5.33 -23.84 -24.80
C ARG A 246 5.96 -25.14 -24.26
N PRO A 247 5.32 -26.31 -24.44
CA PRO A 247 5.82 -27.59 -23.91
C PRO A 247 7.24 -27.93 -24.39
N GLU A 248 7.62 -27.48 -25.60
CA GLU A 248 8.93 -27.73 -26.21
C GLU A 248 10.11 -27.11 -25.46
N PHE A 249 9.83 -26.14 -24.57
CA PHE A 249 10.84 -25.40 -23.81
C PHE A 249 10.90 -25.74 -22.32
N VAL A 250 9.95 -26.57 -21.84
CA VAL A 250 9.93 -27.03 -20.45
C VAL A 250 11.21 -27.80 -20.14
N GLY A 251 11.91 -27.41 -19.06
CA GLY A 251 13.17 -28.02 -18.62
C GLY A 251 14.41 -27.68 -19.45
N ARG A 252 14.27 -27.08 -20.64
CA ARG A 252 15.39 -26.67 -21.52
C ARG A 252 15.79 -25.20 -21.33
N GLY A 253 14.91 -24.40 -20.73
CA GLY A 253 15.08 -22.95 -20.59
C GLY A 253 14.76 -22.22 -21.90
N TYR A 254 14.07 -21.09 -21.80
CA TYR A 254 13.63 -20.30 -22.95
C TYR A 254 13.77 -18.82 -22.63
N GLY A 255 14.53 -18.12 -23.47
CA GLY A 255 14.73 -16.68 -23.33
C GLY A 255 13.39 -15.94 -23.45
N LEU A 256 13.02 -15.19 -22.43
CA LEU A 256 11.80 -14.40 -22.46
C LEU A 256 11.97 -13.16 -23.31
N ASN A 257 11.02 -12.93 -24.21
CA ASN A 257 10.93 -11.63 -24.84
C ASN A 257 10.55 -10.54 -23.83
N PRO A 258 10.83 -9.26 -24.15
CA PRO A 258 10.57 -8.12 -23.26
C PRO A 258 9.15 -8.06 -22.67
N VAL A 259 8.13 -8.45 -23.43
CA VAL A 259 6.73 -8.44 -22.98
C VAL A 259 6.50 -9.57 -21.95
N ALA A 260 6.93 -10.79 -22.27
CA ALA A 260 6.83 -11.93 -21.36
C ALA A 260 7.58 -11.69 -20.05
N LEU A 261 8.78 -11.09 -20.14
CA LEU A 261 9.61 -10.75 -18.98
C LEU A 261 8.93 -9.72 -18.08
N ALA A 262 8.42 -8.62 -18.65
CA ALA A 262 7.69 -7.59 -17.89
C ALA A 262 6.43 -8.17 -17.24
N ALA A 263 5.67 -9.00 -17.95
CA ALA A 263 4.47 -9.63 -17.43
C ALA A 263 4.78 -10.65 -16.32
N TYR A 264 5.86 -11.43 -16.45
CA TYR A 264 6.36 -12.31 -15.40
C TYR A 264 6.70 -11.53 -14.12
N PHE A 265 7.39 -10.39 -14.23
CA PHE A 265 7.61 -9.51 -13.07
C PHE A 265 6.30 -8.93 -12.51
N GLY A 266 5.31 -8.63 -13.35
CA GLY A 266 3.97 -8.24 -12.93
C GLY A 266 3.27 -9.32 -12.08
N ILE A 267 3.41 -10.59 -12.46
CA ILE A 267 2.92 -11.74 -11.68
C ILE A 267 3.67 -11.86 -10.35
N LEU A 268 5.01 -11.71 -10.36
CA LEU A 268 5.81 -11.68 -9.14
C LEU A 268 5.33 -10.60 -8.17
N LEU A 269 5.17 -9.36 -8.66
CA LEU A 269 4.72 -8.22 -7.85
C LEU A 269 3.31 -8.43 -7.30
N THR A 270 2.41 -9.04 -8.08
CA THR A 270 1.08 -9.44 -7.59
C THR A 270 1.21 -10.41 -6.42
N GLY A 271 2.04 -11.45 -6.55
CA GLY A 271 2.28 -12.43 -5.48
C GLY A 271 2.88 -11.79 -4.24
N VAL A 272 3.89 -10.91 -4.40
CA VAL A 272 4.48 -10.18 -3.28
C VAL A 272 3.45 -9.29 -2.59
N ASN A 273 2.67 -8.51 -3.34
CA ASN A 273 1.66 -7.63 -2.77
C ASN A 273 0.56 -8.40 -2.03
N LEU A 274 0.27 -9.65 -2.39
CA LEU A 274 -0.71 -10.50 -1.70
C LEU A 274 -0.16 -11.20 -0.45
N LEU A 275 1.13 -11.04 -0.10
CA LEU A 275 1.67 -11.56 1.15
C LEU A 275 0.95 -10.93 2.35
N PRO A 276 0.51 -11.73 3.35
CA PRO A 276 -0.26 -11.22 4.48
C PRO A 276 0.63 -10.55 5.54
N ALA A 277 1.33 -9.47 5.17
CA ALA A 277 2.29 -8.79 6.02
C ALA A 277 2.35 -7.26 5.82
N GLY A 278 2.50 -6.53 6.93
CA GLY A 278 2.75 -5.09 6.93
C GLY A 278 1.64 -4.29 6.23
N GLN A 279 2.08 -3.34 5.40
CA GLN A 279 1.21 -2.46 4.59
C GLN A 279 0.96 -2.99 3.17
N LEU A 280 1.35 -4.23 2.88
CA LEU A 280 1.02 -4.86 1.61
C LEU A 280 -0.49 -5.09 1.49
N ASP A 281 -0.97 -5.26 0.27
CA ASP A 281 -2.38 -5.53 -0.03
C ASP A 281 -2.91 -6.79 0.65
N GLY A 282 -2.11 -7.85 0.68
CA GLY A 282 -2.40 -9.06 1.45
C GLY A 282 -2.46 -8.80 2.95
N GLY A 283 -1.69 -7.83 3.45
CA GLY A 283 -1.79 -7.33 4.82
C GLY A 283 -3.13 -6.65 5.09
N HIS A 284 -3.60 -5.77 4.18
CA HIS A 284 -4.94 -5.16 4.22
C HIS A 284 -6.05 -6.23 4.25
N ILE A 285 -5.97 -7.22 3.36
CA ILE A 285 -6.92 -8.34 3.25
C ILE A 285 -6.91 -9.19 4.53
N ALA A 286 -5.73 -9.60 5.00
CA ALA A 286 -5.58 -10.40 6.21
C ALA A 286 -6.11 -9.66 7.44
N TYR A 287 -5.78 -8.37 7.57
CA TYR A 287 -6.28 -7.53 8.66
C TYR A 287 -7.80 -7.35 8.61
N ALA A 288 -8.37 -7.17 7.43
CA ALA A 288 -9.82 -7.05 7.30
C ALA A 288 -10.57 -8.32 7.74
N ILE A 289 -10.03 -9.50 7.44
CA ILE A 289 -10.63 -10.80 7.78
C ILE A 289 -10.39 -11.17 9.24
N PHE A 290 -9.14 -11.11 9.71
CA PHE A 290 -8.72 -11.62 11.01
C PHE A 290 -8.57 -10.53 12.09
N GLY A 291 -8.64 -9.26 11.71
CA GLY A 291 -8.37 -8.14 12.62
C GLY A 291 -6.97 -8.21 13.21
N ARG A 292 -6.88 -7.96 14.52
CA ARG A 292 -5.60 -7.98 15.26
C ARG A 292 -4.90 -9.34 15.25
N ALA A 293 -5.63 -10.43 14.99
CA ALA A 293 -5.05 -11.77 14.86
C ALA A 293 -4.18 -11.94 13.60
N ALA A 294 -4.21 -11.00 12.64
CA ALA A 294 -3.30 -10.99 11.49
C ALA A 294 -1.85 -10.61 11.84
N ARG A 295 -1.60 -10.01 13.01
CA ARG A 295 -0.24 -9.58 13.43
C ARG A 295 0.79 -10.72 13.49
N PRO A 296 0.53 -11.86 14.16
CA PRO A 296 1.47 -12.98 14.16
C PRO A 296 1.71 -13.53 12.76
N LEU A 297 0.70 -13.51 11.88
CA LEU A 297 0.84 -13.93 10.48
C LEU A 297 1.85 -13.04 9.73
N GLY A 298 1.75 -11.72 9.86
CA GLY A 298 2.70 -10.80 9.25
C GLY A 298 4.14 -11.01 9.75
N PHE A 299 4.33 -11.30 11.03
CA PHE A 299 5.65 -11.65 11.58
C PHE A 299 6.17 -12.98 11.00
N ALA A 300 5.32 -14.00 10.93
CA ALA A 300 5.67 -15.29 10.34
C ALA A 300 6.08 -15.17 8.87
N VAL A 301 5.39 -14.32 8.09
CA VAL A 301 5.77 -14.03 6.69
C VAL A 301 7.17 -13.44 6.61
N ILE A 302 7.52 -12.48 7.47
CA ILE A 302 8.87 -11.87 7.44
C ILE A 302 9.94 -12.89 7.79
N VAL A 303 9.75 -13.67 8.85
CA VAL A 303 10.67 -14.76 9.19
C VAL A 303 10.80 -15.74 8.01
N GLY A 304 9.67 -16.08 7.39
CA GLY A 304 9.62 -16.88 6.17
C GLY A 304 10.47 -16.26 5.04
N LEU A 305 10.29 -14.97 4.74
CA LEU A 305 11.08 -14.27 3.71
C LEU A 305 12.58 -14.22 4.04
N LEU A 306 12.95 -14.06 5.31
CA LEU A 306 14.36 -14.12 5.73
C LEU A 306 14.96 -15.51 5.50
N VAL A 307 14.23 -16.56 5.87
CA VAL A 307 14.64 -17.95 5.58
C VAL A 307 14.72 -18.18 4.07
N MET A 308 13.74 -17.69 3.31
CA MET A 308 13.76 -17.78 1.85
C MET A 308 14.95 -17.02 1.23
N GLY A 309 15.34 -15.89 1.83
CA GLY A 309 16.55 -15.14 1.48
C GLY A 309 17.84 -15.92 1.67
N THR A 310 17.88 -16.78 2.70
CA THR A 310 19.03 -17.67 2.96
C THR A 310 19.05 -18.89 2.04
N LEU A 311 17.89 -19.51 1.79
CA LEU A 311 17.80 -20.83 1.16
C LEU A 311 17.57 -20.78 -0.36
N PHE A 312 16.95 -19.73 -0.88
CA PHE A 312 16.46 -19.67 -2.27
C PHE A 312 17.04 -18.47 -3.03
N TRP A 313 16.62 -17.25 -2.69
CA TRP A 313 17.00 -16.04 -3.44
C TRP A 313 17.27 -14.85 -2.52
N ARG A 314 18.48 -14.29 -2.60
CA ARG A 314 18.94 -13.18 -1.75
C ARG A 314 18.06 -11.92 -1.87
N GLY A 315 17.34 -11.75 -2.97
CA GLY A 315 16.40 -10.63 -3.14
C GLY A 315 15.26 -10.63 -2.11
N TRP A 316 14.97 -11.76 -1.46
CA TRP A 316 13.98 -11.79 -0.38
C TRP A 316 14.36 -10.98 0.86
N TYR A 317 15.65 -10.75 1.10
CA TYR A 317 16.07 -9.84 2.17
C TYR A 317 15.62 -8.40 1.92
N LEU A 318 15.63 -7.97 0.65
CA LEU A 318 15.15 -6.64 0.28
C LEU A 318 13.66 -6.51 0.62
N TRP A 319 12.84 -7.48 0.21
CA TRP A 319 11.40 -7.48 0.50
C TRP A 319 11.11 -7.57 2.00
N ALA A 320 11.80 -8.45 2.73
CA ALA A 320 11.67 -8.52 4.19
C ALA A 320 12.01 -7.19 4.86
N GLY A 321 13.09 -6.52 4.42
CA GLY A 321 13.50 -5.21 4.89
C GLY A 321 12.45 -4.12 4.59
N LEU A 322 11.91 -4.08 3.36
CA LEU A 322 10.88 -3.12 2.97
C LEU A 322 9.59 -3.29 3.79
N ILE A 323 9.13 -4.52 4.02
CA ILE A 323 7.95 -4.79 4.86
C ILE A 323 8.21 -4.41 6.31
N PHE A 324 9.43 -4.68 6.82
CA PHE A 324 9.80 -4.29 8.17
C PHE A 324 9.83 -2.76 8.36
N LEU A 325 10.41 -2.03 7.39
CA LEU A 325 10.54 -0.56 7.42
C LEU A 325 9.19 0.17 7.29
N THR A 326 8.28 -0.33 6.46
CA THR A 326 6.93 0.23 6.33
C THR A 326 6.04 -0.06 7.55
N GLY A 327 6.50 -0.95 8.42
CA GLY A 327 5.91 -1.23 9.72
C GLY A 327 5.01 -2.47 9.70
N LEU A 328 5.18 -3.31 10.73
CA LEU A 328 4.40 -4.54 10.93
C LEU A 328 2.96 -4.27 11.38
N ARG A 329 2.67 -3.04 11.78
CA ARG A 329 1.37 -2.63 12.28
C ARG A 329 0.61 -1.97 11.15
N HIS A 330 -0.49 -2.62 10.78
CA HIS A 330 -1.47 -2.05 9.88
C HIS A 330 -2.11 -0.81 10.51
N PRO A 331 -2.25 0.32 9.81
CA PRO A 331 -3.09 1.42 10.27
C PRO A 331 -4.53 0.91 10.42
N SER A 332 -5.03 0.98 11.64
CA SER A 332 -6.38 0.55 12.02
C SER A 332 -7.45 1.37 11.31
N PRO A 333 -8.47 0.74 10.68
CA PRO A 333 -9.69 1.44 10.27
C PRO A 333 -10.40 2.07 11.48
N LEU A 334 -11.25 3.05 11.21
CA LEU A 334 -11.98 3.80 12.25
C LEU A 334 -12.97 2.91 13.02
N ASP A 335 -13.60 1.96 12.32
CA ASP A 335 -14.38 0.86 12.89
C ASP A 335 -13.64 -0.48 12.69
N GLU A 336 -13.11 -1.01 13.80
CA GLU A 336 -12.49 -2.33 13.86
C GLU A 336 -13.45 -3.42 14.36
N ILE A 337 -14.65 -3.10 14.78
CA ILE A 337 -15.53 -4.05 15.48
C ILE A 337 -16.29 -4.88 14.46
N THR A 338 -16.80 -4.23 13.42
CA THR A 338 -17.64 -4.88 12.42
C THR A 338 -16.78 -5.81 11.54
N PRO A 339 -17.02 -7.14 11.58
CA PRO A 339 -16.30 -8.06 10.72
C PRO A 339 -16.74 -7.90 9.26
N VAL A 340 -15.88 -8.32 8.33
CA VAL A 340 -16.28 -8.46 6.92
C VAL A 340 -17.30 -9.59 6.76
N ASP A 341 -18.23 -9.40 5.82
CA ASP A 341 -19.26 -10.36 5.47
C ASP A 341 -18.67 -11.62 4.82
N THR A 342 -19.50 -12.66 4.73
CA THR A 342 -19.08 -13.98 4.24
C THR A 342 -18.57 -13.94 2.80
N ALA A 343 -19.13 -13.09 1.92
CA ALA A 343 -18.67 -13.03 0.53
C ALA A 343 -17.23 -12.50 0.46
N ARG A 344 -16.92 -11.43 1.19
CA ARG A 344 -15.55 -10.90 1.29
C ARG A 344 -14.57 -11.91 1.88
N ARG A 345 -14.99 -12.73 2.85
CA ARG A 345 -14.15 -13.81 3.37
C ARG A 345 -13.79 -14.84 2.30
N ILE A 346 -14.77 -15.28 1.50
CA ILE A 346 -14.56 -16.23 0.40
C ILE A 346 -13.62 -15.62 -0.65
N ILE A 347 -13.85 -14.37 -1.03
CA ILE A 347 -13.00 -13.64 -1.98
C ILE A 347 -11.57 -13.52 -1.43
N GLY A 348 -11.41 -13.26 -0.12
CA GLY A 348 -10.12 -13.20 0.53
C GLY A 348 -9.35 -14.51 0.52
N ILE A 349 -10.04 -15.64 0.69
CA ILE A 349 -9.44 -16.98 0.49
C ILE A 349 -8.97 -17.12 -0.96
N GLY A 350 -9.78 -16.67 -1.93
CA GLY A 350 -9.39 -16.62 -3.35
C GLY A 350 -8.13 -15.78 -3.59
N ALA A 351 -7.96 -14.66 -2.88
CA ALA A 351 -6.75 -13.84 -2.94
C ALA A 351 -5.51 -14.60 -2.43
N PHE A 352 -5.64 -15.38 -1.35
CA PHE A 352 -4.53 -16.21 -0.87
C PHE A 352 -4.27 -17.44 -1.75
N VAL A 353 -5.28 -17.98 -2.43
CA VAL A 353 -5.05 -18.96 -3.50
C VAL A 353 -4.28 -18.32 -4.64
N LEU A 354 -4.65 -17.10 -5.05
CA LEU A 354 -3.92 -16.36 -6.07
C LEU A 354 -2.47 -16.06 -5.65
N LEU A 355 -2.22 -15.75 -4.38
CA LEU A 355 -0.86 -15.68 -3.83
C LEU A 355 -0.11 -16.99 -4.09
N LEU A 356 -0.67 -18.15 -3.72
CA LEU A 356 0.00 -19.43 -3.94
C LEU A 356 0.27 -19.72 -5.42
N LEU A 357 -0.64 -19.32 -6.31
CA LEU A 357 -0.47 -19.51 -7.75
C LEU A 357 0.60 -18.61 -8.35
N THR A 358 0.74 -17.38 -7.82
CA THR A 358 1.63 -16.34 -8.37
C THR A 358 2.96 -16.22 -7.64
N PHE A 359 3.10 -16.79 -6.44
CA PHE A 359 4.32 -16.74 -5.67
C PHE A 359 5.45 -17.49 -6.38
N ILE A 360 6.60 -16.83 -6.51
CA ILE A 360 7.78 -17.32 -7.23
C ILE A 360 8.95 -17.43 -6.24
N PRO A 361 9.24 -18.60 -5.65
CA PRO A 361 10.30 -18.79 -4.65
C PRO A 361 11.70 -18.35 -5.10
N VAL A 362 12.02 -18.58 -6.38
CA VAL A 362 13.32 -18.28 -6.99
C VAL A 362 13.07 -17.48 -8.27
N PRO A 363 13.02 -16.14 -8.19
CA PRO A 363 12.99 -15.31 -9.39
C PRO A 363 14.38 -15.39 -10.06
N ASN A 364 14.50 -16.22 -11.10
CA ASN A 364 15.78 -16.49 -11.79
C ASN A 364 16.21 -15.38 -12.74
#